data_AF-A0A8T6ZPJ6-F1
#
_entry.id   AF-A0A8T6ZPJ6-F1
#
_cell.length_a   1.000
_cell.length_b   1.000
_cell.length_c   1.000
_cell.angle_alpha   90.00
_cell.angle_beta   90.00
_cell.angle_gamma   90.00
#
_symmetry.space_group_name_H-M   'P 1'
#
loop_
_entity.id
_entity.type
_entity.pdbx_description
1 polymer ?
#
loop_
_entity_poly.entity_id
_entity_poly.type
_entity_poly.pdbx_seq_one_letter_code
_entity_poly.pdbx_strand_id
1 'polypeptide(L)'
;VTLIGYTDLPSRLAAQSSQLYGTNLRHLLTDMCPEKDGELNVDMDDEVIRGATVVKDKEITWPPPAPKLSAAPPKPAEEKPAEPPSPKPEAPAWVGPAVTFGIGALALLGLGSVAPPSFMAHFTVFVLACFVGYMVIWNVTAALHTPLMSVTNAISSIIIIGALLQISSGESWIMWIAGITVLITSINIAGGFAVTRRMLQMFQK
;
A
#
# COMPACT_ATOMS: atom_id res chain seq x y z
N VAL A 1 15.22 -31.44 18.27
CA VAL A 1 15.23 -29.98 18.54
C VAL A 1 16.35 -29.38 17.74
N THR A 2 16.10 -28.34 16.94
CA THR A 2 17.13 -27.66 16.15
C THR A 2 17.33 -26.26 16.71
N LEU A 3 18.56 -25.93 17.09
CA LEU A 3 18.93 -24.61 17.61
C LEU A 3 19.65 -23.82 16.51
N ILE A 4 19.13 -22.64 16.18
CA ILE A 4 19.73 -21.74 15.18
C ILE A 4 20.34 -20.56 15.92
N GLY A 5 21.66 -20.34 15.73
CA GLY A 5 22.45 -19.33 16.45
C GLY A 5 23.39 -18.55 15.54
N TYR A 6 22.94 -18.19 14.33
CA TYR A 6 23.72 -17.35 13.43
C TYR A 6 23.85 -15.94 13.99
N THR A 7 25.07 -15.40 13.98
CA THR A 7 25.40 -14.06 14.51
C THR A 7 25.31 -12.97 13.44
N ASP A 8 25.17 -13.36 12.18
CA ASP A 8 25.25 -12.50 11.00
C ASP A 8 24.03 -12.65 10.09
N LEU A 9 22.83 -12.86 10.65
CA LEU A 9 21.60 -13.12 9.89
C LEU A 9 21.36 -12.19 8.68
N PRO A 10 21.68 -10.87 8.73
CA PRO A 10 21.55 -9.98 7.55
C PRO A 10 22.43 -10.37 6.36
N SER A 11 23.57 -11.06 6.57
CA SER A 11 24.48 -11.50 5.49
C SER A 11 23.82 -12.53 4.56
N ARG A 12 22.83 -13.27 5.09
CA ARG A 12 22.10 -14.31 4.35
C ARG A 12 21.05 -13.75 3.40
N LEU A 13 20.78 -12.45 3.45
CA LEU A 13 19.95 -11.70 2.51
C LEU A 13 20.75 -10.49 1.97
N ALA A 14 21.97 -10.74 1.49
CA ALA A 14 22.94 -9.71 1.12
C ALA A 14 22.41 -8.61 0.18
N ALA A 15 21.58 -8.96 -0.82
CA ALA A 15 21.00 -7.99 -1.74
C ALA A 15 20.06 -7.00 -1.02
N GLN A 16 19.17 -7.53 -0.17
CA GLN A 16 18.20 -6.72 0.58
C GLN A 16 18.91 -5.86 1.64
N SER A 17 19.84 -6.47 2.38
CA SER A 17 20.64 -5.78 3.40
C SER A 17 21.45 -4.63 2.78
N SER A 18 22.08 -4.86 1.64
CA SER A 18 22.84 -3.83 0.91
C SER A 18 21.94 -2.70 0.41
N GLN A 19 20.77 -3.03 -0.15
CA GLN A 19 19.84 -2.02 -0.65
C GLN A 19 19.30 -1.12 0.47
N LEU A 20 18.88 -1.72 1.59
CA LEU A 20 18.34 -0.98 2.73
C LEU A 20 19.43 -0.14 3.40
N TYR A 21 20.62 -0.71 3.61
CA TYR A 21 21.76 0.01 4.18
C TYR A 21 22.21 1.16 3.27
N GLY A 22 22.31 0.93 1.96
CA GLY A 22 22.62 1.98 0.98
C GLY A 22 21.57 3.08 0.94
N THR A 23 20.30 2.75 1.13
CA THR A 23 19.21 3.74 1.25
C THR A 23 19.38 4.60 2.50
N ASN A 24 19.72 4.00 3.64
CA ASN A 24 20.02 4.75 4.88
C ASN A 24 21.22 5.68 4.72
N LEU A 25 22.30 5.22 4.08
CA LEU A 25 23.46 6.06 3.78
C LEU A 25 23.11 7.22 2.85
N ARG A 26 22.29 6.98 1.82
CA ARG A 26 21.79 8.04 0.92
C ARG A 26 21.01 9.10 1.70
N HIS A 27 20.14 8.70 2.62
CA HIS A 27 19.38 9.63 3.44
C HIS A 27 20.30 10.48 4.32
N LEU A 28 21.25 9.85 5.02
CA LEU A 28 22.25 10.56 5.83
C LEU A 28 23.06 11.57 4.99
N LEU A 29 23.50 11.18 3.79
CA LEU A 29 24.21 12.07 2.87
C LEU A 29 23.34 13.23 2.37
N THR A 30 22.03 13.02 2.24
CA THR A 30 21.08 14.08 1.86
C THR A 30 20.96 15.11 2.99
N ASP A 31 20.90 14.65 4.23
CA ASP A 31 20.83 15.53 5.41
C ASP A 31 22.12 16.32 5.60
N MET A 32 23.29 15.71 5.31
CA MET A 32 24.60 16.38 5.35
C MET A 32 24.89 17.28 4.13
N CYS A 33 24.06 17.25 3.08
CA CYS A 33 24.22 18.04 1.87
C CYS A 33 22.87 18.71 1.48
N PRO A 34 22.39 19.66 2.30
CA PRO A 34 21.06 20.26 2.12
C PRO A 34 20.89 20.98 0.77
N GLU A 35 21.95 21.61 0.27
CA GLU A 35 21.96 22.36 -1.00
C GLU A 35 22.16 21.46 -2.24
N LYS A 36 22.38 20.15 -2.05
CA LYS A 36 22.60 19.16 -3.14
C LYS A 36 23.76 19.51 -4.09
N ASP A 37 24.73 20.26 -3.59
CA ASP A 37 25.93 20.72 -4.30
C ASP A 37 27.07 19.69 -4.27
N GLY A 38 26.94 18.64 -3.46
CA GLY A 38 27.96 17.62 -3.26
C GLY A 38 29.03 18.02 -2.24
N GLU A 39 28.88 19.15 -1.57
CA GLU A 39 29.72 19.52 -0.43
C GLU A 39 29.10 19.00 0.88
N LEU A 40 29.93 18.33 1.69
CA LEU A 40 29.49 17.78 2.97
C LEU A 40 29.57 18.84 4.05
N ASN A 41 28.41 19.23 4.59
CA ASN A 41 28.32 20.08 5.76
C ASN A 41 28.06 19.23 7.02
N VAL A 42 29.10 19.06 7.85
CA VAL A 42 28.97 18.41 9.16
C VAL A 42 28.50 19.43 10.19
N ASP A 43 27.20 19.72 10.16
CA ASP A 43 26.55 20.58 11.13
C ASP A 43 26.47 19.89 12.50
N MET A 44 27.14 20.47 13.50
CA MET A 44 27.18 19.93 14.87
C MET A 44 26.03 20.44 15.74
N ASP A 45 25.21 21.36 15.22
CA ASP A 45 23.98 21.83 15.85
C ASP A 45 22.78 20.92 15.51
N ASP A 46 22.84 20.18 14.40
CA ASP A 46 21.87 19.13 14.06
C ASP A 46 22.06 17.90 14.96
N GLU A 47 20.99 17.50 15.65
CA GLU A 47 21.00 16.41 16.63
C GLU A 47 21.36 15.04 16.02
N VAL A 48 20.91 14.78 14.79
CA VAL A 48 21.12 13.51 14.08
C VAL A 48 22.57 13.44 13.59
N ILE A 49 23.07 14.51 12.98
CA ILE A 49 24.46 14.60 12.49
C ILE A 49 25.43 14.59 13.68
N ARG A 50 25.13 15.32 14.76
CA ARG A 50 25.92 15.31 16.00
C ARG A 50 25.96 13.93 16.67
N GLY A 51 24.84 13.22 16.66
CA GLY A 51 24.71 11.87 17.22
C GLY A 51 25.45 10.81 16.39
N ALA A 52 25.44 10.95 15.06
CA ALA A 52 26.13 10.04 14.15
C ALA A 52 27.65 10.31 14.07
N THR A 53 28.10 11.54 14.31
CA THR A 53 29.51 11.94 14.20
C THR A 53 30.31 11.60 15.45
N VAL A 54 31.19 10.60 15.33
CA VAL A 54 32.09 10.14 16.42
C VAL A 54 33.44 10.86 16.46
N VAL A 55 33.90 11.36 15.31
CA VAL A 55 35.18 12.06 15.14
C VAL A 55 34.99 13.20 14.13
N LYS A 56 35.45 14.41 14.47
CA LYS A 56 35.51 15.55 13.56
C LYS A 56 36.90 16.19 13.68
N ASP A 57 37.56 16.45 12.55
CA ASP A 57 38.87 17.12 12.52
C ASP A 57 39.95 16.49 13.41
N LYS A 58 39.94 15.15 13.51
CA LYS A 58 40.83 14.32 14.37
C LYS A 58 40.56 14.44 15.88
N GLU A 59 39.51 15.13 16.28
CA GLU A 59 39.03 15.18 17.67
C GLU A 59 37.86 14.22 17.86
N ILE A 60 37.88 13.49 18.99
CA ILE A 60 36.80 12.56 19.35
C ILE A 60 35.63 13.37 19.89
N THR A 61 34.49 13.33 19.20
CA THR A 61 33.24 14.01 19.57
C THR A 61 32.30 13.10 20.35
N TRP A 62 32.71 11.87 20.63
CA TRP A 62 31.98 10.93 21.48
C TRP A 62 32.33 11.16 22.96
N PRO A 63 31.36 11.09 23.90
CA PRO A 63 29.93 10.81 23.71
C PRO A 63 29.14 12.04 23.21
N PRO A 64 28.04 11.84 22.46
CA PRO A 64 27.16 12.94 22.12
C PRO A 64 26.54 13.53 23.41
N PRO A 65 26.33 14.85 23.47
CA PRO A 65 25.56 15.44 24.55
C PRO A 65 24.18 14.77 24.59
N ALA A 66 23.58 14.69 25.78
CA ALA A 66 22.22 14.20 25.89
C ALA A 66 21.35 14.97 24.87
N PRO A 67 20.63 14.26 23.99
CA PRO A 67 19.80 14.91 23.00
C PRO A 67 18.93 15.92 23.73
N LYS A 68 18.96 17.19 23.29
CA LYS A 68 17.91 18.11 23.70
C LYS A 68 16.64 17.36 23.34
N LEU A 69 15.71 17.19 24.27
CA LEU A 69 14.40 16.63 23.97
C LEU A 69 13.81 17.52 22.87
N SER A 70 14.10 17.20 21.60
CA SER A 70 13.32 17.61 20.46
C SER A 70 12.00 16.99 20.81
N ALA A 71 11.10 17.83 21.34
CA ALA A 71 9.81 17.43 21.80
C ALA A 71 9.29 16.52 20.70
N ALA A 72 9.14 15.22 21.00
CA ALA A 72 8.55 14.27 20.08
C ALA A 72 7.40 15.03 19.43
N PRO A 73 7.39 15.21 18.09
CA PRO A 73 6.53 16.18 17.41
C PRO A 73 5.19 16.06 18.09
N PRO A 74 4.77 17.11 18.83
CA PRO A 74 3.86 16.97 19.97
C PRO A 74 2.77 16.04 19.51
N LYS A 75 2.75 14.79 20.04
CA LYS A 75 1.90 13.67 19.58
C LYS A 75 0.64 14.31 19.03
N PRO A 76 0.45 14.45 17.69
CA PRO A 76 -0.32 15.54 17.07
C PRO A 76 -1.49 15.80 17.98
N ALA A 77 -1.38 16.90 18.78
CA ALA A 77 -2.01 17.02 20.09
C ALA A 77 -3.31 16.27 19.99
N GLU A 78 -3.40 15.09 20.61
CA GLU A 78 -4.55 14.20 20.45
C GLU A 78 -5.74 15.11 20.61
N GLU A 79 -6.38 15.42 19.48
CA GLU A 79 -7.06 16.70 19.28
C GLU A 79 -7.98 16.80 20.47
N LYS A 80 -7.64 17.66 21.43
CA LYS A 80 -8.36 17.75 22.70
C LYS A 80 -9.78 17.94 22.23
N PRO A 81 -10.70 16.95 22.39
CA PRO A 81 -11.80 16.73 21.46
C PRO A 81 -12.34 18.07 21.08
N ALA A 82 -12.08 18.48 19.83
CA ALA A 82 -12.16 19.87 19.41
C ALA A 82 -13.36 20.47 20.12
N GLU A 83 -13.11 21.46 20.98
CA GLU A 83 -14.16 22.12 21.76
C GLU A 83 -15.32 22.30 20.78
N PRO A 84 -16.48 21.65 21.02
CA PRO A 84 -17.41 21.29 19.95
C PRO A 84 -17.62 22.52 19.11
N PRO A 85 -17.39 22.43 17.78
CA PRO A 85 -17.35 23.61 16.93
C PRO A 85 -18.61 24.40 17.25
N SER A 86 -18.43 25.66 17.68
CA SER A 86 -19.52 26.60 17.92
C SER A 86 -20.53 26.40 16.79
N PRO A 87 -21.81 26.10 17.07
CA PRO A 87 -22.71 25.55 16.08
C PRO A 87 -22.82 26.54 14.93
N LYS A 88 -22.07 26.27 13.87
CA LYS A 88 -22.41 26.77 12.55
C LYS A 88 -23.81 26.21 12.29
N PRO A 89 -24.69 26.93 11.60
CA PRO A 89 -25.93 26.35 11.12
C PRO A 89 -25.57 25.18 10.20
N GLU A 90 -25.41 24.00 10.78
CA GLU A 90 -25.23 22.75 10.07
C GLU A 90 -26.55 22.52 9.36
N ALA A 91 -26.48 22.39 8.03
CA ALA A 91 -27.63 21.94 7.27
C ALA A 91 -28.18 20.68 7.95
N PRO A 92 -29.50 20.53 8.09
CA PRO A 92 -30.06 19.48 8.92
C PRO A 92 -29.53 18.12 8.46
N ALA A 93 -29.20 17.24 9.39
CA ALA A 93 -28.39 16.03 9.16
C ALA A 93 -28.90 15.08 8.06
N TRP A 94 -30.15 15.24 7.62
CA TRP A 94 -30.76 14.51 6.51
C TRP A 94 -30.40 15.06 5.12
N VAL A 95 -29.93 16.30 5.02
CA VAL A 95 -29.63 16.98 3.74
C VAL A 95 -28.40 16.39 3.08
N GLY A 96 -27.35 16.05 3.84
CA GLY A 96 -26.15 15.39 3.30
C GLY A 96 -26.49 14.06 2.60
N PRO A 97 -27.15 13.11 3.31
CA PRO A 97 -27.65 11.88 2.71
C PRO A 97 -28.65 12.12 1.57
N ALA A 98 -29.59 13.05 1.71
CA ALA A 98 -30.59 13.31 0.67
C ALA A 98 -29.95 13.84 -0.63
N VAL A 99 -28.92 14.68 -0.53
CA VAL A 99 -28.16 15.17 -1.69
C VAL A 99 -27.37 14.04 -2.34
N THR A 100 -26.70 13.17 -1.57
CA THR A 100 -25.96 12.04 -2.14
C THR A 100 -26.88 11.02 -2.80
N PHE A 101 -28.01 10.68 -2.17
CA PHE A 101 -29.04 9.83 -2.79
C PHE A 101 -29.69 10.49 -4.00
N GLY A 102 -29.93 11.80 -3.98
CA GLY A 102 -30.48 12.56 -5.11
C GLY A 102 -29.54 12.58 -6.31
N ILE A 103 -28.24 12.84 -6.08
CA ILE A 103 -27.21 12.76 -7.13
C ILE A 103 -27.10 11.34 -7.69
N GLY A 104 -27.09 10.33 -6.81
CA GLY A 104 -27.05 8.92 -7.22
C GLY A 104 -28.26 8.52 -8.07
N ALA A 105 -29.46 8.94 -7.69
CA ALA A 105 -30.69 8.68 -8.43
C ALA A 105 -30.69 9.38 -9.80
N LEU A 106 -30.25 10.64 -9.88
CA LEU A 106 -30.11 11.36 -11.15
C LEU A 106 -29.07 10.72 -12.06
N ALA A 107 -27.94 10.27 -11.52
CA ALA A 107 -26.92 9.56 -12.27
C ALA A 107 -27.44 8.23 -12.82
N LEU A 108 -28.19 7.46 -12.01
CA LEU A 108 -28.82 6.21 -12.43
C LEU A 108 -29.92 6.41 -13.48
N LEU A 109 -30.73 7.47 -13.36
CA LEU A 109 -31.74 7.83 -14.37
C LEU A 109 -31.09 8.27 -15.69
N GLY A 110 -30.02 9.08 -15.62
CA GLY A 110 -29.24 9.48 -16.78
C GLY A 110 -28.63 8.27 -17.49
N LEU A 111 -27.99 7.38 -16.73
CA LEU A 111 -27.41 6.15 -17.26
C LEU A 111 -28.48 5.24 -17.88
N GLY A 112 -29.62 5.06 -17.22
CA GLY A 112 -30.74 4.25 -17.72
C GLY A 112 -31.40 4.80 -18.99
N SER A 113 -31.31 6.11 -19.25
CA SER A 113 -31.87 6.72 -20.47
C SER A 113 -31.04 6.44 -21.73
N VAL A 114 -29.75 6.14 -21.58
CA VAL A 114 -28.80 5.93 -22.69
C VAL A 114 -28.35 4.47 -22.79
N ALA A 115 -28.42 3.71 -21.69
CA ALA A 115 -27.85 2.37 -21.61
C ALA A 115 -28.71 1.29 -22.30
N PRO A 116 -28.08 0.33 -23.01
CA PRO A 116 -28.76 -0.85 -23.54
C PRO A 116 -29.38 -1.74 -22.43
N PRO A 117 -30.43 -2.53 -22.72
CA PRO A 117 -31.04 -3.44 -21.73
C PRO A 117 -30.06 -4.45 -21.11
N SER A 118 -29.08 -4.93 -21.88
CA SER A 118 -28.02 -5.84 -21.39
C SER A 118 -27.10 -5.17 -20.36
N PHE A 119 -26.84 -3.87 -20.52
CA PHE A 119 -26.05 -3.10 -19.56
C PHE A 119 -26.75 -3.07 -18.20
N MET A 120 -28.08 -2.87 -18.16
CA MET A 120 -28.83 -2.84 -16.89
C MET A 120 -28.73 -4.17 -16.13
N ALA A 121 -28.74 -5.31 -16.85
CA ALA A 121 -28.53 -6.62 -16.24
C ALA A 121 -27.11 -6.76 -15.65
N HIS A 122 -26.07 -6.42 -16.41
CA HIS A 122 -24.68 -6.47 -15.95
C HIS A 122 -24.42 -5.49 -14.79
N PHE A 123 -25.00 -4.30 -14.85
CA PHE A 123 -24.88 -3.28 -13.82
C PHE A 123 -25.54 -3.72 -12.50
N THR A 124 -26.71 -4.36 -12.57
CA THR A 124 -27.38 -4.92 -11.40
C THR A 124 -26.52 -6.01 -10.74
N VAL A 125 -25.97 -6.93 -11.55
CA VAL A 125 -25.05 -7.98 -11.04
C VAL A 125 -23.81 -7.36 -10.41
N PHE A 126 -23.23 -6.32 -11.03
CA PHE A 126 -22.09 -5.60 -10.49
C PHE A 126 -22.38 -4.99 -9.11
N VAL A 127 -23.48 -4.26 -8.96
CA VAL A 127 -23.87 -3.63 -7.68
C VAL A 127 -24.10 -4.69 -6.60
N LEU A 128 -24.83 -5.77 -6.91
CA LEU A 128 -25.05 -6.86 -5.96
C LEU A 128 -23.75 -7.56 -5.58
N ALA A 129 -22.82 -7.76 -6.53
CA ALA A 129 -21.50 -8.33 -6.26
C ALA A 129 -20.67 -7.44 -5.32
N CYS A 130 -20.76 -6.10 -5.43
CA CYS A 130 -20.11 -5.19 -4.49
C CYS A 130 -20.66 -5.36 -3.05
N PHE A 131 -21.97 -5.48 -2.89
CA PHE A 131 -22.57 -5.74 -1.57
C PHE A 131 -22.12 -7.08 -0.98
N VAL A 132 -22.12 -8.14 -1.80
CA VAL A 132 -21.62 -9.46 -1.39
C VAL A 132 -20.14 -9.38 -1.00
N GLY A 133 -19.30 -8.73 -1.82
CA GLY A 133 -17.88 -8.55 -1.55
C GLY A 133 -17.61 -7.83 -0.23
N TYR A 134 -18.35 -6.75 0.04
CA TYR A 134 -18.27 -6.03 1.31
C TYR A 134 -18.60 -6.93 2.51
N MET A 135 -19.74 -7.65 2.45
CA MET A 135 -20.15 -8.53 3.55
C MET A 135 -19.19 -9.72 3.77
N VAL A 136 -18.61 -10.26 2.70
CA VAL A 136 -17.66 -11.38 2.79
C VAL A 136 -16.34 -10.93 3.43
N ILE A 137 -15.79 -9.79 3.00
CA ILE A 137 -14.50 -9.30 3.50
C ILE A 137 -14.60 -8.82 4.96
N TRP A 138 -15.73 -8.21 5.34
CA TRP A 138 -15.94 -7.71 6.70
C TRP A 138 -15.89 -8.81 7.77
N ASN A 139 -16.20 -10.06 7.41
CA ASN A 139 -16.25 -11.20 8.33
C ASN A 139 -14.94 -12.03 8.37
N VAL A 140 -13.84 -11.54 7.79
CA VAL A 140 -12.55 -12.22 7.84
C VAL A 140 -11.83 -11.95 9.17
N THR A 141 -11.21 -12.98 9.75
CA THR A 141 -10.44 -12.83 11.00
C THR A 141 -9.14 -12.05 10.76
N ALA A 142 -8.71 -11.25 11.74
CA ALA A 142 -7.51 -10.40 11.65
C ALA A 142 -6.25 -11.17 11.21
N ALA A 143 -6.10 -12.41 11.67
CA ALA A 143 -4.97 -13.28 11.32
C ALA A 143 -4.91 -13.67 9.82
N LEU A 144 -6.02 -13.54 9.09
CA LEU A 144 -6.14 -13.94 7.69
C LEU A 144 -6.08 -12.77 6.70
N HIS A 145 -5.85 -11.52 7.13
CA HIS A 145 -5.76 -10.39 6.20
C HIS A 145 -4.62 -10.53 5.19
N THR A 146 -3.45 -11.01 5.62
CA THR A 146 -2.30 -11.21 4.70
C THR A 146 -2.56 -12.36 3.70
N PRO A 147 -3.07 -13.53 4.12
CA PRO A 147 -3.57 -14.54 3.18
C PRO A 147 -4.67 -14.01 2.24
N LEU A 148 -5.61 -13.21 2.76
CA LEU A 148 -6.71 -12.62 1.97
C LEU A 148 -6.16 -11.70 0.88
N MET A 149 -5.17 -10.86 1.20
CA MET A 149 -4.49 -10.01 0.22
C MET A 149 -3.88 -10.86 -0.90
N SER A 150 -3.19 -11.95 -0.56
CA SER A 150 -2.61 -12.89 -1.53
C SER A 150 -3.68 -13.55 -2.42
N VAL A 151 -4.82 -13.95 -1.84
CA VAL A 151 -5.96 -14.51 -2.60
C VAL A 151 -6.55 -13.48 -3.56
N THR A 152 -6.76 -12.24 -3.11
CA THR A 152 -7.33 -11.19 -3.98
C THR A 152 -6.43 -10.87 -5.17
N ASN A 153 -5.10 -10.92 -5.00
CA ASN A 153 -4.15 -10.81 -6.11
C ASN A 153 -4.34 -11.98 -7.10
N ALA A 154 -4.42 -13.22 -6.61
CA ALA A 154 -4.65 -14.39 -7.46
C ALA A 154 -6.00 -14.32 -8.21
N ILE A 155 -7.08 -13.87 -7.56
CA ILE A 155 -8.42 -13.75 -8.17
C ILE A 155 -8.47 -12.61 -9.19
N SER A 156 -7.73 -11.51 -8.97
CA SER A 156 -7.67 -10.39 -9.92
C SER A 156 -7.22 -10.80 -11.32
N SER A 157 -6.54 -11.93 -11.44
CA SER A 157 -6.16 -12.58 -12.69
C SER A 157 -7.33 -13.11 -13.53
N ILE A 158 -8.59 -12.86 -13.15
CA ILE A 158 -9.78 -13.11 -13.97
C ILE A 158 -9.70 -12.44 -15.36
N ILE A 159 -8.85 -11.41 -15.50
CA ILE A 159 -8.51 -10.77 -16.79
C ILE A 159 -8.04 -11.78 -17.85
N ILE A 160 -7.56 -12.97 -17.46
CA ILE A 160 -7.21 -14.05 -18.37
C ILE A 160 -8.37 -14.44 -19.30
N ILE A 161 -9.61 -14.35 -18.83
CA ILE A 161 -10.80 -14.63 -19.66
C ILE A 161 -10.87 -13.66 -20.84
N GLY A 162 -10.64 -12.37 -20.59
CA GLY A 162 -10.62 -11.35 -21.65
C GLY A 162 -9.50 -11.60 -22.66
N ALA A 163 -8.32 -12.00 -22.19
CA ALA A 163 -7.20 -12.34 -23.06
C ALA A 163 -7.48 -13.60 -23.90
N LEU A 164 -8.08 -14.63 -23.31
CA LEU A 164 -8.46 -15.86 -24.03
C LEU A 164 -9.51 -15.60 -25.11
N LEU A 165 -10.44 -14.68 -24.90
CA LEU A 165 -11.41 -14.27 -25.93
C LEU A 165 -10.74 -13.58 -27.13
N GLN A 166 -9.58 -12.94 -26.92
CA GLN A 166 -8.85 -12.20 -27.95
C GLN A 166 -7.69 -12.98 -28.57
N ILE A 167 -7.42 -14.21 -28.11
CA ILE A 167 -6.30 -15.02 -28.59
C ILE A 167 -6.42 -15.38 -30.09
N SER A 168 -7.64 -15.38 -30.63
CA SER A 168 -7.93 -15.68 -32.04
C SER A 168 -8.36 -14.43 -32.82
N SER A 169 -7.98 -13.24 -32.37
CA SER A 169 -8.32 -12.00 -33.08
C SER A 169 -7.68 -11.95 -34.47
N GLY A 170 -8.40 -11.46 -35.48
CA GLY A 170 -7.87 -11.29 -36.85
C GLY A 170 -6.75 -10.26 -36.97
N GLU A 171 -6.65 -9.35 -36.00
CA GLU A 171 -5.59 -8.35 -35.90
C GLU A 171 -4.36 -8.93 -35.19
N SER A 172 -3.23 -9.00 -35.90
CA SER A 172 -2.01 -9.66 -35.42
C SER A 172 -1.47 -9.03 -34.13
N TRP A 173 -1.60 -7.70 -33.97
CA TRP A 173 -1.14 -7.00 -32.76
C TRP A 173 -1.97 -7.34 -31.52
N ILE A 174 -3.28 -7.51 -31.67
CA ILE A 174 -4.19 -7.89 -30.57
C ILE A 174 -3.87 -9.30 -30.11
N MET A 175 -3.63 -10.22 -31.05
CA MET A 175 -3.25 -11.61 -30.77
C MET A 175 -1.96 -11.68 -29.94
N TRP A 176 -0.95 -10.88 -30.29
CA TRP A 176 0.30 -10.83 -29.52
C TRP A 176 0.10 -10.29 -28.10
N ILE A 177 -0.68 -9.22 -27.93
CA ILE A 177 -1.01 -8.68 -26.61
C ILE A 177 -1.79 -9.70 -25.79
N ALA A 178 -2.77 -10.37 -26.40
CA ALA A 178 -3.54 -11.43 -25.76
C ALA A 178 -2.63 -12.57 -25.29
N GLY A 179 -1.69 -13.03 -26.13
CA GLY A 179 -0.71 -14.06 -25.78
C GLY A 179 0.18 -13.67 -24.59
N ILE A 180 0.73 -12.45 -24.61
CA ILE A 180 1.54 -11.92 -23.49
C ILE A 180 0.70 -11.79 -22.22
N THR A 181 -0.54 -11.31 -22.36
CA THR A 181 -1.47 -11.18 -21.23
C THR A 181 -1.75 -12.55 -20.62
N VAL A 182 -2.05 -13.57 -21.42
CA VAL A 182 -2.24 -14.96 -20.92
C VAL A 182 -1.00 -15.44 -20.17
N LEU A 183 0.21 -15.19 -20.68
CA LEU A 183 1.45 -15.59 -20.02
C LEU A 183 1.60 -14.92 -18.63
N ILE A 184 1.52 -13.59 -18.56
CA ILE A 184 1.69 -12.84 -17.31
C ILE A 184 0.60 -13.22 -16.30
N THR A 185 -0.63 -13.33 -16.77
CA THR A 185 -1.78 -13.65 -15.91
C THR A 185 -1.67 -15.08 -15.38
N SER A 186 -1.18 -16.03 -16.17
CA SER A 186 -0.93 -17.41 -15.72
C SER A 186 0.13 -17.46 -14.61
N ILE A 187 1.18 -16.65 -14.70
CA ILE A 187 2.20 -16.54 -13.64
C ILE A 187 1.56 -15.99 -12.35
N ASN A 188 0.71 -14.96 -12.45
CA ASN A 188 0.03 -14.39 -11.28
C ASN A 188 -0.94 -15.40 -10.63
N ILE A 189 -1.73 -16.15 -11.42
CA ILE A 189 -2.60 -17.23 -10.93
C ILE A 189 -1.76 -18.27 -10.16
N ALA A 190 -0.75 -18.83 -10.81
CA ALA A 190 0.07 -19.89 -10.23
C ALA A 190 0.81 -19.41 -8.96
N GLY A 191 1.45 -18.25 -9.03
CA GLY A 191 2.18 -17.66 -7.91
C GLY A 191 1.26 -17.28 -6.75
N GLY A 192 0.16 -16.58 -7.03
CA GLY A 192 -0.79 -16.10 -6.02
C GLY A 192 -1.44 -17.25 -5.25
N PHE A 193 -1.89 -18.32 -5.94
CA PHE A 193 -2.45 -19.48 -5.25
C PHE A 193 -1.38 -20.31 -4.53
N ALA A 194 -0.17 -20.45 -5.07
CA ALA A 194 0.92 -21.17 -4.40
C ALA A 194 1.36 -20.48 -3.09
N VAL A 195 1.49 -19.15 -3.10
CA VAL A 195 1.84 -18.35 -1.92
C VAL A 195 0.71 -18.42 -0.89
N THR A 196 -0.54 -18.23 -1.32
CA THR A 196 -1.71 -18.36 -0.45
C THR A 196 -1.73 -19.73 0.25
N ARG A 197 -1.52 -20.82 -0.51
CA ARG A 197 -1.50 -22.17 0.05
C ARG A 197 -0.40 -22.33 1.10
N ARG A 198 0.81 -21.83 0.84
CA ARG A 198 1.92 -21.84 1.81
C ARG A 198 1.57 -21.04 3.06
N MET A 199 0.92 -19.89 2.92
CA MET A 199 0.49 -19.07 4.05
C MET A 199 -0.55 -19.80 4.91
N LEU A 200 -1.57 -20.40 4.29
CA LEU A 200 -2.61 -21.13 5.01
C LEU A 200 -2.09 -22.40 5.68
N GLN A 201 -1.09 -23.08 5.10
CA GLN A 201 -0.45 -24.25 5.70
C GLN A 201 0.27 -23.92 7.03
N MET A 202 0.72 -22.68 7.24
CA MET A 202 1.32 -22.26 8.51
C MET A 202 0.29 -22.18 9.66
N PHE A 203 -1.00 -22.18 9.35
CA PHE A 203 -2.10 -22.18 10.33
C PHE A 203 -2.67 -23.57 10.59
N GLN A 204 -2.25 -24.59 9.83
CA GLN A 204 -2.63 -25.97 10.05
C GLN A 204 -1.72 -26.56 11.14
N LYS A 205 -2.33 -27.05 12.22
CA LYS A 205 -1.63 -27.81 13.26
C LYS A 205 -1.28 -29.21 12.80
#